data_AF-A0A2D0J2Z8-F1
#
_entry.id   AF-A0A2D0J2Z8-F1
#
_cell.length_a   1.000
_cell.length_b   1.000
_cell.length_c   1.000
_cell.angle_alpha   90.00
_cell.angle_beta   90.00
_cell.angle_gamma   90.00
#
_symmetry.space_group_name_H-M   'P 1'
#
loop_
_entity.id
_entity.type
_entity.pdbx_description
1 polymer ?
#
loop_
_entity_poly.entity_id
_entity_poly.type
_entity_poly.pdbx_seq_one_letter_code
_entity_poly.pdbx_strand_id
1 'polypeptide(L)'
;MFIFKKLLTVGTLAIALFGGIGTASENVDIPWNNCYSSPVEYNNGVYTKYLVKDNIVFLDIRNENRIKWYLKGFKKLYVCGMNVYVGEYEGKKI
;
A
#
# COMPACT_ATOMS: atom_id res chain seq x y z
N MET A 1 10.63 -56.54 -3.80
CA MET A 1 9.82 -56.31 -2.58
C MET A 1 10.45 -55.15 -1.84
N PHE A 2 9.82 -54.04 -1.48
CA PHE A 2 8.43 -53.58 -1.49
C PHE A 2 8.43 -52.07 -1.75
N ILE A 3 7.45 -51.59 -2.51
CA ILE A 3 6.99 -50.20 -2.46
C ILE A 3 6.10 -50.06 -1.21
N PHE A 4 6.16 -48.90 -0.55
CA PHE A 4 5.03 -48.10 -0.01
C PHE A 4 5.47 -47.35 1.24
N LYS A 5 5.48 -46.01 1.17
CA LYS A 5 4.55 -45.19 1.94
C LYS A 5 4.60 -43.73 1.46
N LYS A 6 3.42 -43.25 1.08
CA LYS A 6 3.08 -41.85 0.85
C LYS A 6 3.57 -40.99 2.02
N LEU A 7 4.22 -39.88 1.70
CA LEU A 7 4.01 -38.63 2.44
C LEU A 7 3.73 -37.54 1.40
N LEU A 8 2.44 -37.43 1.08
CA LEU A 8 1.84 -36.16 0.72
C LEU A 8 2.06 -35.23 1.91
N THR A 9 2.93 -34.24 1.75
CA THR A 9 2.90 -33.06 2.61
C THR A 9 2.80 -31.86 1.69
N VAL A 10 1.53 -31.55 1.41
CA VAL A 10 1.07 -30.24 0.97
C VAL A 10 1.69 -29.17 1.88
N GLY A 11 2.15 -28.08 1.28
CA GLY A 11 2.28 -26.81 2.01
C GLY A 11 3.67 -26.20 2.00
N THR A 12 4.32 -26.05 0.84
CA THR A 12 5.36 -25.02 0.73
C THR A 12 4.67 -23.68 0.47
N LEU A 13 4.37 -23.03 1.58
CA LEU A 13 4.35 -21.59 1.81
C LEU A 13 4.46 -20.74 0.53
N ALA A 14 3.34 -20.13 0.12
CA ALA A 14 3.35 -19.07 -0.87
C ALA A 14 4.24 -17.93 -0.35
N ILE A 15 5.41 -17.77 -0.94
CA ILE A 15 6.21 -16.56 -0.84
C ILE A 15 5.41 -15.50 -1.59
N ALA A 16 4.64 -14.69 -0.86
CA ALA A 16 4.01 -13.52 -1.43
C ALA A 16 5.11 -12.63 -2.02
N LEU A 17 4.97 -12.36 -3.31
CA LEU A 17 5.91 -11.62 -4.14
C LEU A 17 6.36 -10.31 -3.48
N PHE A 18 7.60 -10.24 -3.01
CA PHE A 18 8.39 -9.02 -3.16
C PHE A 18 8.83 -8.99 -4.63
N GLY A 19 7.99 -8.46 -5.50
CA GLY A 19 8.27 -8.49 -6.94
C GLY A 19 7.29 -7.68 -7.74
N GLY A 20 7.52 -6.38 -7.82
CA GLY A 20 6.72 -5.48 -8.66
C GLY A 20 7.15 -4.02 -8.50
N ILE A 21 8.36 -3.71 -8.96
CA ILE A 21 8.82 -2.42 -9.50
C ILE A 21 8.20 -1.16 -8.85
N GLY A 22 8.99 -0.52 -7.99
CA GLY A 22 8.72 0.80 -7.47
C GLY A 22 9.79 1.16 -6.47
N THR A 23 10.88 1.77 -6.94
CA THR A 23 11.75 2.57 -6.08
C THR A 23 10.89 3.61 -5.36
N ALA A 24 10.63 3.50 -4.06
CA ALA A 24 10.23 4.62 -3.20
C ALA A 24 9.94 4.17 -1.76
N SER A 25 10.96 4.22 -0.90
CA SER A 25 10.75 4.62 0.49
C SER A 25 12.06 5.15 1.04
N GLU A 26 12.64 6.15 0.36
CA GLU A 26 13.53 7.08 1.05
C GLU A 26 12.62 8.10 1.74
N ASN A 27 12.31 7.84 3.01
CA ASN A 27 11.94 8.85 4.00
C ASN A 27 10.98 9.97 3.53
N VAL A 28 9.90 9.64 2.81
CA VAL A 28 8.85 10.62 2.50
C VAL A 28 8.25 11.07 3.83
N ASP A 29 8.50 12.32 4.21
CA ASP A 29 7.90 12.92 5.39
C ASP A 29 6.40 13.09 5.10
N ILE A 30 5.62 12.15 5.63
CA ILE A 30 4.16 12.19 5.55
C ILE A 30 3.69 12.90 6.83
N PRO A 31 3.30 14.19 6.80
CA PRO A 31 2.90 14.92 8.02
C PRO A 31 1.53 14.48 8.55
N TRP A 32 0.81 13.61 7.84
CA TRP A 32 -0.50 13.12 8.26
C TRP A 32 -0.42 12.28 9.53
N ASN A 33 -1.17 12.68 10.57
CA ASN A 33 -1.25 11.95 11.85
C ASN A 33 -2.69 11.68 12.29
N ASN A 34 -3.65 11.88 11.40
CA ASN A 34 -5.06 11.63 11.68
C ASN A 34 -5.43 10.18 11.35
N CYS A 35 -6.38 9.64 12.10
CA CYS A 35 -6.86 8.25 11.95
C CYS A 35 -7.91 8.06 10.86
N TYR A 36 -8.11 9.08 10.03
CA TYR A 36 -9.03 9.08 8.90
C TYR A 36 -8.32 9.59 7.66
N SER A 37 -8.83 9.19 6.49
CA SER A 37 -8.30 9.63 5.20
C SER A 37 -8.59 11.10 4.97
N SER A 38 -7.66 11.81 4.34
CA SER A 38 -7.89 13.22 3.97
C SER A 38 -8.91 13.32 2.83
N PRO A 39 -9.58 14.48 2.67
CA PRO A 39 -10.20 14.80 1.40
C PRO A 39 -9.16 14.86 0.28
N VAL A 40 -9.64 14.85 -0.97
CA VAL A 40 -8.80 15.11 -2.13
C VAL A 40 -8.50 16.60 -2.19
N GLU A 41 -7.21 16.94 -2.18
CA GLU A 41 -6.73 18.30 -2.37
C GLU A 41 -6.20 18.45 -3.80
N TYR A 42 -6.26 19.67 -4.34
CA TYR A 42 -5.73 19.99 -5.66
C TYR A 42 -4.88 21.23 -5.57
N ASN A 43 -3.57 21.06 -5.79
CA ASN A 43 -2.58 22.12 -5.71
C ASN A 43 -1.68 22.07 -6.94
N ASN A 44 -1.53 23.21 -7.62
CA ASN A 44 -0.59 23.39 -8.73
C ASN A 44 -0.65 22.31 -9.83
N GLY A 45 -1.85 21.85 -10.21
CA GLY A 45 -2.01 20.85 -11.27
C GLY A 45 -1.92 19.39 -10.81
N VAL A 46 -1.66 19.15 -9.53
CA VAL A 46 -1.52 17.82 -8.93
C VAL A 46 -2.61 17.63 -7.88
N TYR A 47 -3.25 16.46 -7.91
CA TYR A 47 -4.17 16.05 -6.86
C TYR A 47 -3.38 15.34 -5.75
N THR A 48 -3.70 15.57 -4.49
CA THR A 48 -3.06 14.88 -3.37
C THR A 48 -4.13 14.31 -2.44
N LYS A 49 -3.86 13.14 -1.85
CA LYS A 49 -4.70 12.57 -0.79
C LYS A 49 -3.90 11.65 0.12
N TYR A 50 -4.30 11.61 1.39
CA TYR A 50 -3.84 10.63 2.37
C TYR A 50 -4.90 9.54 2.55
N LEU A 51 -4.51 8.29 2.32
CA LEU A 51 -5.39 7.13 2.49
C LEU A 51 -4.98 6.38 3.77
N VAL A 52 -5.84 6.42 4.78
CA VAL A 52 -5.67 5.68 6.03
C VAL A 52 -6.44 4.36 5.97
N LYS A 53 -5.80 3.26 6.35
CA LYS A 53 -6.45 1.94 6.41
C LYS A 53 -5.76 0.97 7.36
N ASP A 54 -6.52 -0.03 7.80
CA ASP A 54 -6.07 -1.14 8.65
C ASP A 54 -5.32 -2.23 7.87
N ASN A 55 -4.31 -1.85 7.07
CA ASN A 55 -3.34 -2.79 6.50
C ASN A 55 -2.22 -2.05 5.75
N ILE A 56 -1.04 -2.65 5.66
CA ILE A 56 0.09 -2.12 4.88
C ILE A 56 -0.06 -2.24 3.36
N VAL A 57 -1.06 -2.96 2.83
CA VAL A 57 -1.18 -3.22 1.38
C VAL A 57 -1.63 -1.97 0.59
N PHE A 58 -0.70 -1.15 0.12
CA PHE A 58 -1.00 -0.03 -0.77
C PHE A 58 -0.75 -0.42 -2.23
N LEU A 59 -1.70 -0.13 -3.12
CA LEU A 59 -1.49 -0.25 -4.55
C LEU A 59 -0.62 0.92 -5.00
N ASP A 60 0.40 0.60 -5.79
CA ASP A 60 1.31 1.57 -6.39
C ASP A 60 0.55 2.54 -7.31
N ILE A 61 -0.39 2.04 -8.10
CA ILE A 61 -1.22 2.82 -9.02
C ILE A 61 -2.70 2.51 -8.80
N ARG A 62 -3.54 3.56 -8.81
CA ARG A 62 -5.00 3.44 -8.73
C ARG A 62 -5.66 4.39 -9.72
N ASN A 63 -6.72 3.95 -10.40
CA ASN A 63 -7.52 4.82 -11.26
C ASN A 63 -8.88 5.02 -10.61
N GLU A 64 -9.17 6.24 -10.15
CA GLU A 64 -10.42 6.57 -9.45
C GLU A 64 -10.87 7.97 -9.88
N ASN A 65 -12.16 8.16 -10.17
CA ASN A 65 -12.72 9.46 -10.54
C ASN A 65 -12.01 10.20 -11.69
N ARG A 66 -11.55 9.46 -12.71
CA ARG A 66 -10.74 9.98 -13.83
C ARG A 66 -9.41 10.63 -13.37
N ILE A 67 -8.90 10.20 -12.23
CA ILE A 67 -7.59 10.57 -11.71
C ILE A 67 -6.79 9.29 -11.56
N LYS A 68 -5.59 9.29 -12.13
CA LYS A 68 -4.58 8.24 -11.94
C LYS A 68 -3.71 8.63 -10.76
N TRP A 69 -3.86 7.90 -9.67
CA TRP A 69 -3.15 8.05 -8.41
C TRP A 69 -1.90 7.18 -8.37
N TYR A 70 -0.81 7.74 -7.88
CA TYR A 70 0.49 7.13 -7.69
C TYR A 70 0.84 7.19 -6.20
N LEU A 71 1.20 6.05 -5.62
CA LEU A 71 1.65 5.98 -4.24
C LEU A 71 3.03 6.66 -4.14
N LYS A 72 3.14 7.66 -3.26
CA LYS A 72 4.40 8.34 -2.99
C LYS A 72 5.16 7.69 -1.84
N GLY A 73 4.42 7.23 -0.84
CA GLY A 73 4.97 6.54 0.30
C GLY A 73 3.86 6.14 1.25
N PHE A 74 4.21 5.38 2.28
CA PHE A 74 3.31 5.07 3.38
C PHE A 74 4.07 5.00 4.70
N LYS A 75 3.39 5.29 5.79
CA LYS A 75 3.91 5.13 7.15
C LYS A 75 2.88 4.49 8.07
N LYS A 76 3.35 3.95 9.18
CA LYS A 76 2.51 3.44 10.25
C LYS A 76 2.00 4.58 11.13
N LEU A 77 0.71 4.55 11.47
CA LEU A 77 0.07 5.50 12.38
C LEU A 77 -0.11 4.86 13.76
N TYR A 78 0.93 4.96 14.59
CA TYR A 78 0.92 4.40 15.95
C TYR A 78 -0.19 5.01 16.84
N VAL A 79 -0.58 6.25 16.58
CA VAL A 79 -1.64 6.94 17.34
C VAL A 79 -3.05 6.39 17.06
N CYS A 80 -3.21 5.66 15.95
CA CYS A 80 -4.51 5.18 15.48
C CYS A 80 -4.75 3.70 15.73
N GLY A 81 -3.69 2.95 16.03
CA GLY A 81 -3.78 1.52 16.34
C GLY A 81 -2.56 0.74 15.88
N MET A 82 -2.51 -0.54 16.26
CA MET A 82 -1.34 -1.38 16.04
C MET A 82 -1.09 -1.74 14.58
N ASN A 83 -2.11 -1.64 13.71
CA ASN A 83 -2.05 -2.03 12.30
C ASN A 83 -2.62 -0.95 11.35
N VAL A 84 -2.67 0.29 11.79
CA VAL A 84 -3.12 1.41 10.97
C VAL A 84 -1.95 2.01 10.22
N TYR A 85 -2.13 2.20 8.91
CA TYR A 85 -1.14 2.82 8.03
C TYR A 85 -1.80 3.95 7.25
N VAL A 86 -1.00 4.96 6.90
CA VAL A 86 -1.37 6.02 5.97
C VAL A 86 -0.47 5.93 4.74
N GLY A 87 -1.07 5.98 3.56
CA GLY A 87 -0.38 6.12 2.29
C GLY A 87 -0.65 7.49 1.69
N GLU A 88 0.39 8.16 1.22
CA GLU A 88 0.28 9.40 0.46
C GLU A 88 0.17 9.10 -1.03
N TYR A 89 -0.81 9.71 -1.68
CA TYR A 89 -1.07 9.56 -3.11
C TYR A 89 -1.02 10.91 -3.82
N GLU A 90 -0.31 10.93 -4.94
CA GLU A 90 -0.37 12.01 -5.93
C GLU A 90 -1.16 11.54 -7.14
N GLY A 91 -2.12 12.34 -7.56
CA GLY A 91 -3.02 12.07 -8.66
C GLY A 91 -2.82 13.04 -9.82
N LYS A 92 -2.91 12.51 -11.04
CA LYS A 92 -3.02 13.32 -12.26
C LYS A 92 -4.31 12.95 -12.99
N LYS A 93 -5.07 13.96 -13.42
CA LYS A 93 -6.26 13.73 -14.22
C LYS A 93 -5.89 13.07 -15.55
N ILE A 94 -6.68 12.08 -15.95
CA ILE A 94 -6.59 11.39 -17.24
C ILE A 94 -7.68 11.87 -18.20
#